data_AF-A0A3M1SN69-F1
#
_entry.id   AF-A0A3M1SN69-F1
#
_cell.length_a   1.000
_cell.length_b   1.000
_cell.length_c   1.000
_cell.angle_alpha   90.00
_cell.angle_beta   90.00
_cell.angle_gamma   90.00
#
_symmetry.space_group_name_H-M   'P 1'
#
loop_
_entity.id
_entity.type
_entity.pdbx_description
1 polymer ?
#
loop_
_entity_poly.entity_id
_entity_poly.type
_entity_poly.pdbx_seq_one_letter_code
_entity_poly.pdbx_strand_id
1 'polypeptide(L)'
;MRRVFAVFLALLFILPASAGAVTQEELMQKIQDLTRQLDELKKQMEDLQNQQMVQQADVQEAKEKADKFSWLTIGGDYRFRYDYLKGTVNPHFNFSQFESGLNDYFQSQMMLGNVMPVALPGMNTVGVPIDMATLMNIQGAAAYQSDVDVKNKSLLLNRFRLNLKAQVTENISVKARLAMYKIWGHQTSDPITGDGFFADRITPDGAPFDGQVGHIPLNNTLYVDYAYATWSNIFNLPAWFSVGRRP
;
A
#
# COMPACT_ATOMS: atom_id res chain seq x y z
N MET A 1 2.87 37.74 -27.42
CA MET A 1 2.73 38.79 -28.45
C MET A 1 3.93 38.93 -29.40
N ARG A 2 5.19 38.81 -28.94
CA ARG A 2 6.39 38.92 -29.83
C ARG A 2 6.54 37.80 -30.90
N ARG A 3 5.99 36.61 -30.68
CA ARG A 3 6.08 35.48 -31.65
C ARG A 3 5.04 35.54 -32.78
N VAL A 4 3.93 36.24 -32.59
CA VAL A 4 2.88 36.43 -33.61
C VAL A 4 3.27 37.53 -34.61
N PHE A 5 3.95 38.57 -34.12
CA PHE A 5 4.49 39.64 -34.98
C PHE A 5 5.61 39.16 -35.91
N ALA A 6 6.42 38.19 -35.49
CA ALA A 6 7.48 37.62 -36.32
C ALA A 6 6.95 36.80 -37.51
N VAL A 7 5.79 36.15 -37.36
CA VAL A 7 5.14 35.39 -38.44
C VAL A 7 4.48 36.33 -39.45
N PHE A 8 3.89 37.43 -38.99
CA PHE A 8 3.32 38.46 -39.88
C PHE A 8 4.39 39.22 -40.68
N LEU A 9 5.57 39.46 -40.10
CA LEU A 9 6.68 40.14 -40.79
C LEU A 9 7.39 39.23 -41.81
N ALA A 10 7.40 37.91 -41.59
CA ALA A 10 7.98 36.93 -42.52
C ALA A 10 7.09 36.68 -43.77
N LEU A 11 5.78 36.89 -43.66
CA LEU A 11 4.84 36.76 -44.79
C LEU A 11 4.90 37.93 -45.79
N LEU A 12 5.44 39.08 -45.37
CA LEU A 12 5.59 40.27 -46.23
C LEU A 12 6.80 40.21 -47.17
N PHE A 13 7.68 39.21 -47.03
CA PHE A 13 8.88 39.04 -47.86
C PHE A 13 8.76 37.99 -48.97
N ILE A 14 7.59 37.37 -49.16
CA ILE A 14 7.33 36.43 -50.26
C ILE A 14 6.39 37.10 -51.28
N LEU A 15 6.85 38.21 -51.87
CA LEU A 15 6.31 38.72 -53.12
C LEU A 15 7.37 38.50 -54.20
N PRO A 16 7.18 37.56 -55.15
CA PRO A 16 8.05 37.48 -56.30
C PRO A 16 7.71 38.66 -57.23
N ALA A 17 8.56 39.69 -57.20
CA ALA A 17 8.63 40.69 -58.26
C ALA A 17 9.13 39.98 -59.54
N SER A 18 8.19 39.43 -60.31
CA SER A 18 8.45 38.98 -61.68
C SER A 18 7.46 39.70 -62.60
N ALA A 19 7.99 40.73 -63.28
CA ALA A 19 7.33 41.39 -64.37
C ALA A 19 7.33 40.43 -65.57
N GLY A 20 6.23 39.69 -65.72
CA GLY A 20 5.89 38.88 -66.89
C GLY A 20 4.37 38.87 -67.00
N ALA A 21 3.83 39.09 -68.20
CA ALA A 21 2.40 39.27 -68.42
C ALA A 21 1.60 38.03 -67.99
N VAL A 22 0.98 38.11 -66.81
CA VAL A 22 -0.05 37.15 -66.37
C VAL A 22 -1.27 37.38 -67.26
N THR A 23 -1.69 36.34 -67.99
CA THR A 23 -2.88 36.41 -68.82
C THR A 23 -4.14 36.46 -67.93
N GLN A 24 -5.20 37.13 -68.39
CA GLN A 24 -6.46 37.32 -67.64
C GLN A 24 -7.09 35.99 -67.20
N GLU A 25 -6.77 34.89 -67.89
CA GLU A 25 -7.25 33.54 -67.65
C GLU A 25 -6.57 32.88 -66.42
N GLU A 26 -5.25 33.01 -66.27
CA GLU A 26 -4.52 32.55 -65.08
C GLU A 26 -4.93 33.32 -63.81
N LEU A 27 -5.22 34.62 -63.95
CA LEU A 27 -5.71 35.44 -62.84
C LEU A 27 -7.10 34.99 -62.38
N MET A 28 -8.00 34.70 -63.32
CA MET A 28 -9.33 34.13 -63.05
C MET A 28 -9.23 32.75 -62.36
N GLN A 29 -8.31 31.90 -62.83
CA GLN A 29 -8.08 30.58 -62.23
C GLN A 29 -7.60 30.70 -60.78
N LYS A 30 -6.72 31.66 -60.49
CA LYS A 30 -6.21 31.93 -59.15
C LYS A 30 -7.28 32.51 -58.22
N ILE A 31 -8.18 33.35 -58.74
CA ILE A 31 -9.35 33.86 -58.01
C ILE A 31 -10.31 32.72 -57.66
N GLN A 32 -10.58 31.80 -58.60
CA GLN A 32 -11.41 30.61 -58.33
C GLN A 32 -10.78 29.68 -57.30
N ASP A 33 -9.46 29.45 -57.37
CA ASP A 33 -8.76 28.57 -56.44
C ASP A 33 -8.71 29.18 -55.02
N LEU A 34 -8.50 30.48 -54.90
CA LEU A 34 -8.60 31.21 -53.63
C LEU A 34 -10.02 31.18 -53.06
N THR A 35 -11.06 31.28 -53.90
CA THR A 35 -12.46 31.17 -53.46
C THR A 35 -12.75 29.78 -52.88
N ARG A 36 -12.24 28.73 -53.55
CA ARG A 36 -12.37 27.34 -53.08
C ARG A 36 -11.61 27.11 -51.77
N GLN A 37 -10.39 27.62 -51.64
CA GLN A 37 -9.61 27.54 -50.40
C GLN A 37 -10.31 28.27 -49.24
N LEU A 38 -10.97 29.41 -49.50
CA LEU A 38 -11.75 30.13 -48.49
C LEU A 38 -12.97 29.32 -48.02
N ASP A 39 -13.70 28.68 -48.93
CA ASP A 39 -14.82 27.80 -48.57
C ASP A 39 -14.36 26.58 -47.77
N GLU A 40 -13.24 25.99 -48.16
CA GLU A 40 -12.63 24.84 -47.48
C GLU A 40 -12.11 25.22 -46.09
N LEU A 41 -11.49 26.39 -45.95
CA LEU A 41 -11.05 26.95 -44.66
C LEU A 41 -12.24 27.26 -43.75
N LYS A 42 -13.33 27.83 -44.31
CA LYS A 42 -14.55 28.14 -43.57
C LYS A 42 -15.19 26.86 -43.03
N LYS A 43 -15.23 25.80 -43.85
CA LYS A 43 -15.70 24.48 -43.44
C LYS A 43 -14.82 23.85 -42.36
N GLN A 44 -13.50 23.94 -42.51
CA GLN A 44 -12.56 23.49 -41.46
C GLN A 44 -12.74 24.26 -40.15
N MET A 45 -13.01 25.57 -40.22
CA MET A 45 -13.25 26.40 -39.05
C MET A 45 -14.57 26.03 -38.35
N GLU A 46 -15.62 25.71 -39.11
CA GLU A 46 -16.89 25.21 -38.57
C GLU A 46 -16.74 23.83 -37.93
N ASP A 47 -16.02 22.91 -38.57
CA ASP A 47 -15.72 21.58 -38.02
C ASP A 47 -14.88 21.68 -36.74
N LEU A 48 -13.87 22.56 -36.70
CA LEU A 48 -13.06 22.83 -35.51
C LEU A 48 -13.89 23.46 -34.38
N GLN A 49 -14.79 24.39 -34.72
CA GLN A 49 -15.68 25.01 -33.74
C GLN A 49 -16.66 23.98 -33.15
N ASN A 50 -17.22 23.11 -33.99
CA ASN A 50 -18.07 22.00 -33.55
C ASN A 50 -17.30 21.01 -32.67
N GLN A 51 -16.07 20.64 -33.04
CA GLN A 51 -15.20 19.79 -32.21
C GLN A 51 -14.86 20.45 -30.86
N GLN A 52 -14.61 21.75 -30.84
CA GLN A 52 -14.40 22.49 -29.59
C GLN A 52 -15.65 22.52 -28.71
N MET A 53 -16.84 22.70 -29.29
CA MET A 53 -18.10 22.66 -28.53
C MET A 53 -18.35 21.28 -27.93
N VAL A 54 -18.11 20.20 -28.70
CA VAL A 54 -18.24 18.82 -28.20
C VAL A 54 -17.24 18.56 -27.09
N GLN A 55 -15.96 18.92 -27.25
CA GLN A 55 -14.95 18.80 -26.18
C GLN A 55 -15.32 19.59 -24.93
N GLN A 56 -15.86 20.81 -25.09
CA GLN A 56 -16.31 21.60 -23.94
C GLN A 56 -17.50 20.94 -23.22
N ALA A 57 -18.47 20.40 -23.95
CA ALA A 57 -19.60 19.67 -23.39
C ALA A 57 -19.13 18.41 -22.63
N ASP A 58 -18.25 17.61 -23.22
CA ASP A 58 -17.69 16.40 -22.61
C ASP A 58 -16.90 16.72 -21.33
N VAL A 59 -16.10 17.80 -21.34
CA VAL A 59 -15.36 18.27 -20.16
C VAL A 59 -16.31 18.76 -19.08
N GLN A 60 -17.41 19.43 -19.45
CA GLN A 60 -18.39 19.93 -18.51
C GLN A 60 -19.18 18.79 -17.86
N GLU A 61 -19.58 17.78 -18.64
CA GLU A 61 -20.20 16.56 -18.12
C GLU A 61 -19.25 15.79 -17.20
N ALA A 62 -17.97 15.66 -17.57
CA ALA A 62 -16.95 15.02 -16.73
C ALA A 62 -16.74 15.77 -15.41
N LYS A 63 -16.75 17.12 -15.44
CA LYS A 63 -16.67 17.96 -14.23
C LYS A 63 -17.90 17.78 -13.34
N GLU A 64 -19.11 17.80 -13.89
CA GLU A 64 -20.33 17.59 -13.12
C GLU A 64 -20.36 16.20 -12.45
N LYS A 65 -19.88 15.17 -13.15
CA LYS A 65 -19.72 13.82 -12.59
C LYS A 65 -18.65 13.78 -11.50
N ALA A 66 -17.52 14.47 -11.69
CA ALA A 66 -16.46 14.56 -10.70
C ALA A 66 -16.93 15.29 -9.43
N ASP A 67 -17.68 16.38 -9.56
CA ASP A 67 -18.22 17.14 -8.43
C ASP A 67 -19.20 16.30 -7.60
N LYS A 68 -20.05 15.48 -8.25
CA LYS A 68 -20.98 14.57 -7.56
C LYS A 68 -20.31 13.53 -6.66
N PHE A 69 -19.06 13.18 -6.93
CA PHE A 69 -18.28 12.21 -6.14
C PHE A 69 -17.07 12.82 -5.41
N SER A 70 -16.91 14.14 -5.46
CA SER A 70 -15.82 14.86 -4.78
C SER A 70 -15.78 14.59 -3.28
N TRP A 71 -16.93 14.29 -2.66
CA TRP A 71 -17.06 13.95 -1.25
C TRP A 71 -16.43 12.61 -0.87
N LEU A 72 -16.17 11.69 -1.81
CA LEU A 72 -15.62 10.36 -1.51
C LEU A 72 -14.43 10.03 -2.41
N THR A 73 -13.26 9.88 -1.79
CA THR A 73 -12.07 9.31 -2.44
C THR A 73 -11.95 7.83 -2.06
N ILE A 74 -12.00 6.97 -3.06
CA ILE A 74 -11.69 5.54 -2.93
C ILE A 74 -10.31 5.31 -3.53
N GLY A 75 -9.41 4.71 -2.77
CA GLY A 75 -8.07 4.33 -3.22
C GLY A 75 -7.64 3.04 -2.55
N GLY A 76 -6.35 2.70 -2.67
CA GLY A 76 -5.86 1.44 -2.13
C GLY A 76 -4.56 1.00 -2.77
N ASP A 77 -4.10 -0.18 -2.36
CA ASP A 77 -3.02 -0.88 -3.03
C ASP A 77 -3.28 -2.37 -3.06
N TYR A 78 -2.92 -2.99 -4.18
CA TYR A 78 -2.79 -4.43 -4.30
C TYR A 78 -1.33 -4.77 -4.56
N ARG A 79 -0.80 -5.72 -3.79
CA ARG A 79 0.57 -6.19 -3.91
C ARG A 79 0.60 -7.70 -3.94
N PHE A 80 1.18 -8.21 -5.02
CA PHE A 80 1.58 -9.60 -5.14
C PHE A 80 3.08 -9.71 -4.93
N ARG A 81 3.53 -10.71 -4.18
CA ARG A 81 4.96 -10.95 -3.93
C ARG A 81 5.25 -12.45 -4.01
N TYR A 82 6.31 -12.80 -4.72
CA TYR A 82 6.88 -14.15 -4.75
C TYR A 82 8.24 -14.11 -4.04
N ASP A 83 8.43 -15.03 -3.11
CA ASP A 83 9.64 -15.17 -2.30
C ASP A 83 10.23 -16.57 -2.43
N TYR A 84 11.53 -16.60 -2.68
CA TYR A 84 12.38 -17.78 -2.60
C TYR A 84 13.56 -17.46 -1.67
N LEU A 85 13.78 -18.32 -0.69
CA LEU A 85 14.76 -18.22 0.37
C LEU A 85 15.49 -19.56 0.46
N LYS A 86 16.81 -19.47 0.48
CA LYS A 86 17.71 -20.57 0.79
C LYS A 86 18.83 -20.01 1.65
N GLY A 87 19.15 -20.69 2.74
CA GLY A 87 20.23 -20.29 3.63
C GLY A 87 20.65 -21.43 4.54
N THR A 88 21.80 -21.24 5.18
CA THR A 88 22.31 -22.15 6.20
C THR A 88 22.32 -21.37 7.51
N VAL A 89 21.58 -21.88 8.49
CA VAL A 89 21.63 -21.36 9.86
C VAL A 89 22.87 -21.97 10.49
N ASN A 90 23.81 -21.14 10.90
CA ASN A 90 25.01 -21.61 11.59
C ASN A 90 24.65 -22.17 12.98
N PRO A 91 25.56 -22.95 13.59
CA PRO A 91 25.35 -23.47 14.93
C PRO A 91 25.02 -22.33 15.90
N HIS A 92 23.94 -22.48 16.66
CA HIS A 92 23.43 -21.42 17.53
C HIS A 92 22.81 -22.00 18.79
N PHE A 93 22.78 -21.17 19.84
CA PHE A 93 22.09 -21.52 21.08
C PHE A 93 20.58 -21.43 20.89
N ASN A 94 19.85 -22.49 21.19
CA ASN A 94 18.39 -22.52 21.09
C ASN A 94 17.77 -22.35 22.49
N PHE A 95 17.27 -21.15 22.77
CA PHE A 95 16.68 -20.84 24.08
C PHE A 95 15.34 -21.55 24.32
N SER A 96 14.54 -21.83 23.29
CA SER A 96 13.23 -22.48 23.49
C SER A 96 13.39 -23.95 23.89
N GLN A 97 14.43 -24.62 23.38
CA GLN A 97 14.79 -25.96 23.85
C GLN A 97 15.30 -25.94 25.29
N PHE A 98 16.04 -24.90 25.68
CA PHE A 98 16.51 -24.75 27.06
C PHE A 98 15.36 -24.54 28.03
N GLU A 99 14.42 -23.66 27.68
CA GLU A 99 13.20 -23.44 28.45
C GLU A 99 12.37 -24.71 28.56
N SER A 100 12.21 -25.46 27.46
CA SER A 100 11.47 -26.73 27.47
C SER A 100 12.13 -27.76 28.40
N GLY A 101 13.46 -27.92 28.32
CA GLY A 101 14.20 -28.82 29.21
C GLY A 101 14.12 -28.43 30.69
N LEU A 102 14.11 -27.13 31.00
CA LEU A 102 13.86 -26.64 32.35
C LEU A 102 12.44 -26.96 32.82
N ASN A 103 11.44 -26.76 31.96
CA ASN A 103 10.04 -27.01 32.28
C ASN A 103 9.78 -28.51 32.52
N ASP A 104 10.34 -29.38 31.68
CA ASP A 104 10.25 -30.84 31.84
C ASP A 104 10.88 -31.28 33.17
N TYR A 105 12.05 -30.75 33.52
CA TYR A 105 12.69 -31.02 34.80
C TYR A 105 11.80 -30.56 35.97
N PHE A 106 11.28 -29.33 35.92
CA PHE A 106 10.40 -28.80 36.96
C PHE A 106 9.15 -29.66 37.15
N GLN A 107 8.47 -30.01 36.06
CA GLN A 107 7.29 -30.87 36.11
C GLN A 107 7.64 -32.25 36.69
N SER A 108 8.75 -32.86 36.27
CA SER A 108 9.15 -34.18 36.79
C SER A 108 9.40 -34.15 38.30
N GLN A 109 10.06 -33.10 38.82
CA GLN A 109 10.37 -32.99 40.24
C GLN A 109 9.13 -32.69 41.06
N MET A 110 8.20 -31.90 40.52
CA MET A 110 6.88 -31.69 41.14
C MET A 110 6.09 -33.00 41.24
N MET A 111 6.09 -33.83 40.19
CA MET A 111 5.44 -35.15 40.20
C MET A 111 6.08 -36.13 41.18
N LEU A 112 7.39 -36.02 41.40
CA LEU A 112 8.12 -36.81 42.39
C LEU A 112 7.98 -36.27 43.83
N GLY A 113 7.29 -35.14 44.02
CA GLY A 113 7.15 -34.49 45.33
C GLY A 113 8.42 -33.79 45.82
N ASN A 114 9.44 -33.65 44.97
CA ASN A 114 10.71 -32.98 45.26
C ASN A 114 10.56 -31.47 45.13
N VAL A 115 9.79 -30.90 46.06
CA VAL A 115 9.43 -29.49 46.06
C VAL A 115 9.72 -28.84 47.40
N MET A 116 9.93 -27.52 47.39
CA MET A 116 10.24 -26.73 48.57
C MET A 116 9.39 -25.46 48.62
N PRO A 117 8.85 -25.09 49.81
CA PRO A 117 8.01 -23.90 49.93
C PRO A 117 8.86 -22.64 49.70
N VAL A 118 8.41 -21.76 48.81
CA VAL A 118 9.05 -20.46 48.57
C VAL A 118 8.06 -19.37 48.90
N ALA A 119 8.35 -18.62 49.96
CA ALA A 119 7.50 -17.51 50.38
C ALA A 119 7.84 -16.26 49.55
N LEU A 120 6.98 -15.93 48.57
CA LEU A 120 6.95 -14.61 47.96
C LEU A 120 5.81 -13.79 48.57
N PRO A 121 5.99 -12.48 48.85
CA PRO A 121 4.92 -11.64 49.39
C PRO A 121 3.67 -11.70 48.51
N GLY A 122 2.57 -12.20 49.06
CA GLY A 122 1.28 -12.30 48.36
C GLY A 122 1.10 -13.55 47.47
N MET A 123 2.04 -14.50 47.45
CA MET A 123 1.92 -15.72 46.66
C MET A 123 2.40 -16.96 47.43
N ASN A 124 1.55 -17.99 47.50
CA ASN A 124 1.97 -19.33 47.95
C ASN A 124 2.57 -20.08 46.76
N THR A 125 3.86 -19.90 46.52
CA THR A 125 4.60 -20.57 45.46
C THR A 125 5.44 -21.72 45.98
N VAL A 126 5.65 -22.71 45.14
CA VAL A 126 6.47 -23.87 45.41
C VAL A 126 7.64 -23.85 44.44
N GLY A 127 8.87 -23.98 44.96
CA GLY A 127 10.10 -24.03 44.19
C GLY A 127 10.57 -25.47 43.99
N VAL A 128 11.27 -25.70 42.88
CA VAL A 128 11.97 -26.96 42.60
C VAL A 128 13.47 -26.70 42.74
N PRO A 129 14.20 -27.49 43.54
CA PRO A 129 15.66 -27.37 43.59
C PRO A 129 16.28 -27.80 42.26
N ILE A 130 17.16 -26.96 41.71
CA ILE A 130 18.06 -27.30 40.60
C ILE A 130 19.49 -27.17 41.11
N ASP A 131 20.30 -28.22 40.97
CA ASP A 131 21.74 -28.13 41.19
C ASP A 131 22.48 -27.70 39.91
N MET A 132 23.73 -27.24 40.07
CA MET A 132 24.52 -26.75 38.93
C MET A 132 24.84 -27.85 37.91
N ALA A 133 24.92 -29.11 38.32
CA ALA A 133 25.21 -30.22 37.42
C ALA A 133 24.02 -30.52 36.50
N THR A 134 22.81 -30.49 37.04
CA THR A 134 21.54 -30.64 36.33
C THR A 134 21.29 -29.43 35.45
N LEU A 135 21.57 -28.22 35.93
CA LEU A 135 21.50 -27.02 35.09
C LEU A 135 22.48 -27.10 33.92
N MET A 136 23.72 -27.54 34.15
CA MET A 136 24.70 -27.77 33.10
C MET A 136 24.31 -28.92 32.16
N ASN A 137 23.60 -29.94 32.64
CA ASN A 137 23.09 -31.03 31.81
C ASN A 137 21.93 -30.57 30.93
N ILE A 138 20.95 -29.85 31.49
CA ILE A 138 19.84 -29.23 30.75
C ILE A 138 20.40 -28.21 29.75
N GLN A 139 21.37 -27.40 30.16
CA GLN A 139 22.10 -26.53 29.24
C GLN A 139 22.79 -27.36 28.15
N GLY A 140 23.56 -28.39 28.49
CA GLY A 140 24.29 -29.21 27.51
C GLY A 140 23.39 -30.00 26.54
N ALA A 141 22.21 -30.41 26.97
CA ALA A 141 21.20 -31.08 26.14
C ALA A 141 20.38 -30.07 25.30
N ALA A 142 20.27 -28.82 25.73
CA ALA A 142 19.52 -27.77 25.06
C ALA A 142 20.39 -26.69 24.37
N ALA A 143 21.71 -26.80 24.42
CA ALA A 143 22.64 -25.80 23.94
C ALA A 143 23.35 -26.28 22.68
N TYR A 144 23.39 -25.40 21.69
CA TYR A 144 23.96 -25.62 20.37
C TYR A 144 23.17 -26.58 19.48
N GLN A 145 22.19 -26.01 18.80
CA GLN A 145 21.73 -26.57 17.54
C GLN A 145 22.88 -26.54 16.54
N SER A 146 23.09 -27.66 15.84
CA SER A 146 24.04 -27.74 14.72
C SER A 146 23.57 -26.87 13.57
N ASP A 147 24.40 -26.76 12.53
CA ASP A 147 24.00 -26.09 11.31
C ASP A 147 22.78 -26.76 10.68
N VAL A 148 21.86 -25.94 10.18
CA VAL A 148 20.65 -26.40 9.51
C VAL A 148 20.44 -25.62 8.22
N ASP A 149 20.33 -26.34 7.11
CA ASP A 149 19.94 -25.77 5.83
C ASP A 149 18.43 -25.52 5.78
N VAL A 150 18.05 -24.25 5.60
CA VAL A 150 16.67 -23.81 5.43
C VAL A 150 16.41 -23.43 3.97
N LYS A 151 15.33 -23.97 3.37
CA LYS A 151 14.91 -23.64 2.01
C LYS A 151 13.39 -23.70 1.85
N ASN A 152 12.79 -22.70 1.20
CA ASN A 152 11.41 -22.80 0.71
C ASN A 152 11.41 -22.97 -0.82
N LYS A 153 10.38 -23.64 -1.36
CA LYS A 153 10.25 -23.81 -2.82
C LYS A 153 9.62 -22.59 -3.48
N SER A 154 8.57 -22.09 -2.87
CA SER A 154 7.80 -20.94 -3.34
C SER A 154 6.98 -20.40 -2.18
N LEU A 155 7.08 -19.11 -1.92
CA LEU A 155 6.15 -18.41 -1.05
C LEU A 155 5.48 -17.30 -1.84
N LEU A 156 4.16 -17.28 -1.81
CA LEU A 156 3.34 -16.34 -2.55
C LEU A 156 2.49 -15.55 -1.58
N LEU A 157 2.59 -14.22 -1.64
CA LEU A 157 1.93 -13.32 -0.70
C LEU A 157 1.04 -12.33 -1.45
N ASN A 158 -0.12 -12.07 -0.87
CA ASN A 158 -1.16 -11.21 -1.43
C ASN A 158 -1.59 -10.19 -0.40
N ARG A 159 -1.33 -8.92 -0.68
CA ARG A 159 -1.82 -7.81 0.12
C ARG A 159 -2.86 -7.04 -0.66
N PHE A 160 -3.99 -6.80 -0.02
CA PHE A 160 -5.06 -5.95 -0.51
C PHE A 160 -5.36 -4.89 0.55
N ARG A 161 -5.38 -3.63 0.14
CA ARG A 161 -5.75 -2.50 0.99
C ARG A 161 -6.74 -1.62 0.27
N LEU A 162 -7.85 -1.32 0.94
CA LEU A 162 -8.86 -0.38 0.48
C LEU A 162 -8.84 0.83 1.41
N ASN A 163 -8.58 2.00 0.84
CA ASN A 163 -8.58 3.28 1.54
C ASN A 163 -9.82 4.07 1.15
N LEU A 164 -10.59 4.49 2.13
CA LEU A 164 -11.77 5.33 1.97
C LEU A 164 -11.52 6.64 2.72
N LYS A 165 -11.67 7.76 2.01
CA LYS A 165 -11.64 9.09 2.60
C LYS A 165 -12.88 9.84 2.14
N ALA A 166 -13.77 10.15 3.07
CA ALA A 166 -14.95 10.94 2.80
C ALA A 166 -14.84 12.32 3.44
N GLN A 167 -15.10 13.37 2.67
CA GLN A 167 -15.32 14.73 3.15
C GLN A 167 -16.85 14.94 3.24
N VAL A 168 -17.41 14.74 4.43
CA VAL A 168 -18.87 14.75 4.64
C VAL A 168 -19.39 16.19 4.66
N THR A 169 -18.67 17.08 5.31
CA THR A 169 -18.90 18.53 5.31
C THR A 169 -17.56 19.25 5.25
N GLU A 170 -17.52 20.58 5.16
CA GLU A 170 -16.26 21.36 5.19
C GLU A 170 -15.39 21.04 6.42
N ASN A 171 -16.03 20.72 7.54
CA ASN A 171 -15.39 20.52 8.84
C ASN A 171 -15.39 19.06 9.32
N ILE A 172 -16.13 18.16 8.67
CA ILE A 172 -16.23 16.74 9.06
C ILE A 172 -15.63 15.86 7.97
N SER A 173 -14.61 15.09 8.35
CA SER A 173 -14.00 14.08 7.49
C SER A 173 -14.06 12.70 8.13
N VAL A 174 -14.21 11.67 7.30
CA VAL A 174 -14.19 10.27 7.72
C VAL A 174 -13.08 9.56 6.95
N LYS A 175 -12.27 8.79 7.65
CA LYS A 175 -11.20 7.98 7.06
C LYS A 175 -11.34 6.55 7.52
N ALA A 176 -11.32 5.62 6.57
CA ALA A 176 -11.28 4.19 6.85
C ALA A 176 -10.23 3.50 5.98
N ARG A 177 -9.61 2.46 6.52
CA ARG A 177 -8.75 1.53 5.77
C ARG A 177 -9.11 0.11 6.15
N LEU A 178 -9.40 -0.68 5.12
CA LEU A 178 -9.52 -2.12 5.23
C LEU A 178 -8.25 -2.75 4.66
N ALA A 179 -7.66 -3.71 5.36
CA ALA A 179 -6.44 -4.37 4.97
C ALA A 179 -6.57 -5.88 5.11
N MET A 180 -6.15 -6.62 4.09
CA MET A 180 -5.96 -8.06 4.12
C MET A 180 -4.55 -8.35 3.64
N TYR A 181 -3.82 -9.19 4.36
CA TYR A 181 -2.52 -9.65 3.93
C TYR A 181 -2.37 -11.15 4.21
N LYS A 182 -2.20 -11.93 3.14
CA LYS A 182 -2.39 -13.37 3.15
C LYS A 182 -1.28 -14.11 2.41
N ILE A 183 -0.99 -15.34 2.85
CA ILE A 183 -0.23 -16.33 2.08
C ILE A 183 -1.17 -17.05 1.11
N TRP A 184 -0.81 -17.06 -0.17
CA TRP A 184 -1.60 -17.71 -1.21
C TRP A 184 -1.77 -19.21 -0.93
N GLY A 185 -2.99 -19.72 -1.05
CA GLY A 185 -3.29 -21.14 -0.83
C GLY A 185 -3.33 -21.58 0.63
N HIS A 186 -3.06 -20.70 1.61
CA HIS A 186 -3.05 -21.03 3.04
C HIS A 186 -4.04 -20.16 3.81
N GLN A 187 -4.71 -20.73 4.81
CA GLN A 187 -5.66 -20.00 5.66
C GLN A 187 -5.03 -19.38 6.91
N THR A 188 -3.87 -19.87 7.31
CA THR A 188 -3.11 -19.53 8.52
C THR A 188 -1.74 -18.92 8.16
N SER A 189 -1.03 -18.44 9.17
CA SER A 189 0.32 -17.91 9.02
C SER A 189 1.40 -18.99 9.01
N ASP A 190 1.06 -20.26 9.28
CA ASP A 190 2.01 -21.39 9.46
C ASP A 190 3.16 -21.47 8.43
N PRO A 191 2.95 -21.21 7.12
CA PRO A 191 4.05 -21.26 6.14
C PRO A 191 5.18 -20.26 6.39
N ILE A 192 4.95 -19.25 7.23
CA ILE A 192 5.92 -18.22 7.60
C ILE A 192 6.20 -18.18 9.11
N THR A 193 5.35 -18.78 9.95
CA THR A 193 5.50 -18.89 11.41
C THR A 193 5.87 -20.33 11.78
N GLY A 194 7.16 -20.58 12.02
CA GLY A 194 7.66 -21.92 12.32
C GLY A 194 9.14 -22.05 11.97
N ASP A 195 9.42 -22.61 10.80
CA ASP A 195 10.76 -23.02 10.34
C ASP A 195 11.73 -21.88 9.97
N GLY A 196 11.56 -20.68 10.56
CA GLY A 196 12.58 -19.63 10.49
C GLY A 196 12.72 -18.91 9.15
N PHE A 197 11.79 -19.05 8.21
CA PHE A 197 11.86 -18.32 6.94
C PHE A 197 11.80 -16.79 7.11
N PHE A 198 11.18 -16.30 8.18
CA PHE A 198 11.16 -14.89 8.55
C PHE A 198 11.24 -14.70 10.07
N ALA A 199 12.45 -14.51 10.58
CA ALA A 199 12.66 -14.18 12.01
C ALA A 199 12.05 -12.80 12.40
N ASP A 200 11.85 -11.90 11.44
CA ASP A 200 11.15 -10.61 11.63
C ASP A 200 9.61 -10.77 11.69
N ARG A 201 9.07 -11.97 11.41
CA ARG A 201 7.62 -12.22 11.37
C ARG A 201 7.19 -13.24 12.42
N ILE A 202 7.95 -13.33 13.50
CA ILE A 202 7.61 -14.12 14.69
C ILE A 202 6.47 -13.43 15.43
N THR A 203 5.27 -13.52 14.86
CA THR A 203 4.05 -13.49 15.64
C THR A 203 3.39 -14.83 15.34
N PRO A 204 3.57 -15.85 16.19
CA PRO A 204 2.71 -17.03 16.14
C PRO A 204 1.24 -16.58 16.08
N ASP A 205 0.32 -17.44 15.63
CA ASP A 205 -1.13 -17.16 15.51
C ASP A 205 -1.83 -16.70 16.84
N GLY A 206 -1.07 -16.34 17.88
CA GLY A 206 -1.51 -15.77 19.17
C GLY A 206 -1.04 -14.33 19.43
N ALA A 207 -1.49 -13.39 18.59
CA ALA A 207 -1.53 -11.93 18.81
C ALA A 207 -0.30 -11.10 18.33
N PRO A 208 -0.24 -10.77 17.03
CA PRO A 208 0.42 -9.54 16.63
C PRO A 208 -0.17 -8.39 17.45
N PHE A 209 0.66 -7.43 17.86
CA PHE A 209 0.14 -6.20 18.46
C PHE A 209 -0.93 -5.62 17.53
N ASP A 210 -2.02 -5.10 18.09
CA ASP A 210 -3.20 -4.64 17.35
C ASP A 210 -2.86 -3.72 16.14
N GLY A 211 -1.78 -2.93 16.25
CA GLY A 211 -1.28 -2.07 15.17
C GLY A 211 -0.55 -2.78 14.00
N GLN A 212 -0.17 -4.04 14.15
CA GLN A 212 0.61 -4.80 13.16
C GLN A 212 -0.24 -5.69 12.25
N VAL A 213 -1.46 -6.01 12.64
CA VAL A 213 -2.29 -7.07 12.05
C VAL A 213 -2.59 -6.85 10.54
N GLY A 214 -2.68 -5.60 10.07
CA GLY A 214 -2.83 -5.29 8.63
C GLY A 214 -1.52 -5.10 7.83
N HIS A 215 -0.37 -5.34 8.47
CA HIS A 215 0.96 -5.08 7.92
C HIS A 215 1.81 -6.33 7.71
N ILE A 216 1.44 -7.44 8.35
CA ILE A 216 2.10 -8.74 8.23
C ILE A 216 1.17 -9.78 7.59
N PRO A 217 1.69 -10.77 6.84
CA PRO A 217 0.83 -11.83 6.31
C PRO A 217 0.32 -12.71 7.45
N LEU A 218 -0.98 -12.94 7.50
CA LEU A 218 -1.60 -13.76 8.56
C LEU A 218 -2.55 -14.78 7.94
N ASN A 219 -3.79 -14.38 7.68
CA ASN A 219 -4.89 -15.27 7.36
C ASN A 219 -5.76 -14.69 6.23
N ASN A 220 -7.00 -15.17 6.09
CA ASN A 220 -8.01 -14.66 5.15
C ASN A 220 -8.90 -13.54 5.72
N THR A 221 -8.60 -13.02 6.91
CA THR A 221 -9.43 -12.00 7.54
C THR A 221 -9.17 -10.63 6.92
N LEU A 222 -10.27 -9.89 6.69
CA LEU A 222 -10.22 -8.47 6.35
C LEU A 222 -10.22 -7.65 7.64
N TYR A 223 -9.14 -6.93 7.88
CA TYR A 223 -8.95 -6.12 9.07
C TYR A 223 -9.36 -4.67 8.82
N VAL A 224 -9.89 -4.03 9.86
CA VAL A 224 -10.07 -2.57 9.91
C VAL A 224 -8.80 -1.98 10.52
N ASP A 225 -7.89 -1.46 9.70
CA ASP A 225 -6.67 -0.82 10.20
C ASP A 225 -7.03 0.45 11.00
N TYR A 226 -7.83 1.32 10.38
CA TYR A 226 -8.40 2.49 11.04
C TYR A 226 -9.78 2.79 10.48
N ALA A 227 -10.64 3.36 11.31
CA ALA A 227 -11.96 3.84 10.95
C ALA A 227 -12.37 4.91 11.95
N TYR A 228 -12.25 6.18 11.58
CA TYR A 228 -12.55 7.31 12.46
C TYR A 228 -13.13 8.50 11.71
N ALA A 229 -13.93 9.26 12.43
CA ALA A 229 -14.40 10.58 12.01
C ALA A 229 -13.61 11.67 12.74
N THR A 230 -13.43 12.81 12.08
CA THR A 230 -12.81 14.00 12.66
C THR A 230 -13.66 15.21 12.33
N TRP A 231 -14.12 15.90 13.37
CA TRP A 231 -14.73 17.22 13.29
C TRP A 231 -13.67 18.27 13.66
N SER A 232 -13.31 19.10 12.70
CA SER A 232 -12.33 20.17 12.84
C SER A 232 -13.03 21.54 12.92
N ASN A 233 -12.31 22.57 13.35
CA ASN A 233 -12.81 23.95 13.40
C ASN A 233 -14.11 24.11 14.22
N ILE A 234 -14.19 23.41 15.36
CA ILE A 234 -15.38 23.42 16.21
C ILE A 234 -15.60 24.84 16.73
N PHE A 235 -16.77 25.41 16.45
CA PHE A 235 -17.10 26.82 16.76
C PHE A 235 -16.09 27.85 16.22
N ASN A 236 -15.48 27.58 15.06
CA ASN A 236 -14.42 28.41 14.46
C ASN A 236 -13.16 28.54 15.33
N LEU A 237 -12.99 27.68 16.33
CA LEU A 237 -11.77 27.59 17.11
C LEU A 237 -10.81 26.59 16.44
N PRO A 238 -9.49 26.71 16.64
CA PRO A 238 -8.51 25.71 16.19
C PRO A 238 -8.57 24.44 17.08
N ALA A 239 -9.77 23.93 17.29
CA ALA A 239 -10.08 22.74 18.06
C ALA A 239 -10.64 21.65 17.14
N TRP A 240 -10.32 20.40 17.46
CA TRP A 240 -10.82 19.24 16.73
C TRP A 240 -11.22 18.14 17.70
N PHE A 241 -12.25 17.39 17.31
CA PHE A 241 -12.72 16.20 18.00
C PHE A 241 -12.70 15.03 17.03
N SER A 242 -12.32 13.85 17.50
CA SER A 242 -12.29 12.67 16.66
C SER A 242 -12.66 11.43 17.45
N VAL A 243 -13.40 10.53 16.80
CA VAL A 243 -13.93 9.31 17.40
C VAL A 243 -13.78 8.15 16.42
N GLY A 244 -13.46 6.97 16.97
CA GLY A 244 -13.29 5.73 16.22
C GLY A 244 -11.92 5.08 16.44
N ARG A 245 -11.63 4.05 15.65
CA ARG A 245 -10.35 3.32 15.67
C ARG A 245 -9.28 4.12 14.94
N ARG A 246 -8.25 4.54 15.66
CA ARG A 246 -7.11 5.30 15.14
C ARG A 246 -5.92 4.36 14.84
N PRO A 247 -5.04 4.73 13.88
CA PRO A 247 -3.74 4.08 13.71
C PRO A 247 -2.84 4.28 14.94
#